data_AF-A0AAD7J6G1-F1
#
_entry.id   AF-A0AAD7J6G1-F1
#
_cell.length_a   1.000
_cell.length_b   1.000
_cell.length_c   1.000
_cell.angle_alpha   90.00
_cell.angle_beta   90.00
_cell.angle_gamma   90.00
#
_symmetry.space_group_name_H-M   'P 1'
#
loop_
_entity.id
_entity.type
_entity.pdbx_description
1 polymer ?
#
loop_
_entity_poly.entity_id
_entity_poly.type
_entity_poly.pdbx_seq_one_letter_code
_entity_poly.pdbx_strand_id
1 'polypeptide(L)'
;MFSARFIIFFSTFLLASVNALPVKSRATALNVATCTDPAKKLVTHDCDVALLGLGGGIAGAIEFLRVNAASTTAVSGTCRVTATAVNGGTTIDISKGRLEGHGSTNGGFDNLLTACGPSPGSMIIGGGANPTGDIEIAISAA
;
A
#
# COMPACT_ATOMS: atom_id res chain seq x y z
N MET A 1 57.74 45.44 -43.47
CA MET A 1 56.75 46.22 -42.69
C MET A 1 55.45 45.43 -42.69
N PHE A 2 55.00 45.05 -41.50
CA PHE A 2 53.62 44.77 -41.02
C PHE A 2 52.61 44.07 -41.93
N SER A 3 51.76 43.15 -41.50
CA SER A 3 51.54 42.42 -40.25
C SER A 3 50.34 41.50 -40.52
N ALA A 4 50.29 40.34 -39.87
CA ALA A 4 49.15 39.41 -39.80
C ALA A 4 47.83 40.15 -39.44
N ARG A 5 46.62 39.61 -39.68
CA ARG A 5 46.05 38.51 -38.88
C ARG A 5 44.72 37.99 -39.46
N PHE A 6 44.65 36.67 -39.53
CA PHE A 6 43.48 35.83 -39.74
C PHE A 6 42.77 35.66 -38.38
N ILE A 7 41.51 36.03 -38.25
CA ILE A 7 40.72 35.88 -37.02
C ILE A 7 39.56 34.93 -37.33
N ILE A 8 39.69 33.67 -36.91
CA ILE A 8 38.59 32.71 -36.81
C ILE A 8 38.00 32.84 -35.39
N PHE A 9 36.73 33.21 -35.30
CA PHE A 9 35.97 33.13 -34.05
C PHE A 9 35.52 31.69 -33.80
N PHE A 10 36.22 30.98 -32.90
CA PHE A 10 35.80 29.68 -32.38
C PHE A 10 34.90 29.92 -31.15
N SER A 11 33.58 29.85 -31.34
CA SER A 11 32.61 29.93 -30.23
C SER A 11 32.38 28.53 -29.65
N THR A 12 33.02 28.24 -28.51
CA THR A 12 32.85 26.98 -27.78
C THR A 12 31.52 26.97 -27.02
N PHE A 13 30.58 26.13 -27.49
CA PHE A 13 29.31 25.85 -26.83
C PHE A 13 29.54 24.81 -25.72
N LEU A 14 29.46 25.22 -24.45
CA LEU A 14 29.52 24.32 -23.30
C LEU A 14 28.17 23.57 -23.15
N LEU A 15 28.19 22.27 -23.40
CA LEU A 15 27.09 21.35 -23.08
C LEU A 15 27.28 20.86 -21.65
N ALA A 16 26.45 21.34 -20.72
CA ALA A 16 26.35 20.77 -19.38
C ALA A 16 25.50 19.48 -19.44
N SER A 17 26.12 18.34 -19.17
CA SER A 17 25.43 17.05 -19.08
C SER A 17 24.72 16.92 -17.74
N VAL A 18 23.40 16.90 -17.75
CA VAL A 18 22.58 16.60 -16.57
C VAL A 18 22.60 15.09 -16.35
N ASN A 19 23.37 14.62 -15.37
CA ASN A 19 23.30 13.23 -14.92
C ASN A 19 22.06 13.09 -14.03
N ALA A 20 20.98 12.52 -14.57
CA ALA A 20 19.83 12.11 -13.77
C ALA A 20 20.26 10.99 -12.81
N LEU A 21 20.16 11.24 -11.50
CA LEU A 21 20.32 10.21 -10.48
C LEU A 21 19.27 9.10 -10.69
N PRO A 22 19.62 7.82 -10.49
CA PRO A 22 18.63 6.76 -10.51
C PRO A 22 17.68 6.92 -9.32
N VAL A 23 16.47 7.40 -9.57
CA VAL A 23 15.37 7.38 -8.60
C VAL A 23 15.03 5.92 -8.35
N LYS A 24 15.50 5.37 -7.24
CA LYS A 24 15.11 4.03 -6.77
C LYS A 24 13.72 4.10 -6.14
N SER A 25 12.71 4.38 -6.95
CA SER A 25 11.32 4.10 -6.55
C SER A 25 11.14 2.59 -6.62
N ARG A 26 11.22 1.91 -5.47
CA ARG A 26 10.53 0.63 -5.35
C ARG A 26 9.04 0.96 -5.41
N ALA A 27 8.47 0.93 -6.60
CA ALA A 27 7.02 0.93 -6.75
C ALA A 27 6.52 -0.35 -6.06
N THR A 28 6.00 -0.21 -4.86
CA THR A 28 5.22 -1.27 -4.22
C THR A 28 4.03 -1.55 -5.14
N ALA A 29 3.89 -2.80 -5.59
CA ALA A 29 2.78 -3.18 -6.45
C ALA A 29 1.48 -3.09 -5.64
N LEU A 30 0.59 -2.18 -6.05
CA LEU A 30 -0.72 -2.04 -5.43
C LEU A 30 -1.62 -3.20 -5.83
N ASN A 31 -2.43 -3.66 -4.88
CA ASN A 31 -3.42 -4.72 -5.02
C ASN A 31 -2.83 -6.07 -5.49
N VAL A 32 -1.56 -6.32 -5.18
CA VAL A 32 -0.91 -7.62 -5.40
C VAL A 32 -0.72 -8.29 -4.04
N ALA A 33 -1.34 -9.46 -3.86
CA ALA A 33 -1.25 -10.22 -2.63
C ALA A 33 0.12 -10.89 -2.49
N THR A 34 0.65 -10.89 -1.27
CA THR A 34 1.84 -11.65 -0.88
C THR A 34 1.43 -12.68 0.17
N CYS A 35 1.43 -13.95 -0.20
CA CYS A 35 1.08 -15.05 0.71
C CYS A 35 2.35 -15.57 1.39
N THR A 36 2.41 -15.56 2.72
CA THR A 36 3.66 -15.83 3.48
C THR A 36 3.73 -17.24 4.06
N ASP A 37 2.59 -17.88 4.33
CA ASP A 37 2.55 -19.26 4.83
C ASP A 37 1.33 -20.01 4.27
N PRO A 38 1.41 -20.53 3.02
CA PRO A 38 0.27 -21.19 2.39
C PRO A 38 -0.12 -22.52 3.05
N ALA A 39 0.74 -23.11 3.88
CA ALA A 39 0.48 -24.36 4.59
C ALA A 39 -0.38 -24.12 5.84
N LYS A 40 -0.25 -22.96 6.48
CA LYS A 40 -1.10 -22.58 7.60
C LYS A 40 -2.50 -22.18 7.12
N LYS A 41 -3.51 -22.89 7.60
CA LYS A 41 -4.92 -22.58 7.35
C LYS A 41 -5.54 -21.87 8.55
N LEU A 42 -6.04 -20.67 8.29
CA LEU A 42 -6.89 -19.88 9.17
C LEU A 42 -8.36 -20.21 8.85
N VAL A 43 -9.28 -19.77 9.70
CA VAL A 43 -10.72 -19.87 9.43
C VAL A 43 -11.19 -18.57 8.77
N THR A 44 -11.82 -18.65 7.61
CA THR A 44 -12.29 -17.45 6.88
C THR A 44 -13.23 -16.59 7.73
N HIS A 45 -14.21 -17.22 8.40
CA HIS A 45 -15.13 -16.51 9.30
C HIS A 45 -14.39 -15.74 10.40
N ASP A 46 -13.33 -16.31 10.97
CA ASP A 46 -12.52 -15.64 11.97
C ASP A 46 -11.81 -14.40 11.38
N CYS A 47 -11.28 -14.51 10.16
CA CYS A 47 -10.65 -13.37 9.48
C CYS A 47 -11.66 -12.26 9.16
N ASP A 48 -12.88 -12.60 8.72
CA ASP A 48 -13.92 -11.62 8.43
C ASP A 48 -14.35 -10.89 9.71
N VAL A 49 -14.57 -11.62 10.81
CA VAL A 49 -14.92 -11.03 12.11
C VAL A 49 -13.76 -10.16 12.64
N ALA A 50 -12.51 -10.61 12.48
CA ALA A 50 -11.35 -9.82 12.84
C ALA A 50 -11.24 -8.52 12.00
N LEU A 51 -11.48 -8.57 10.68
CA LEU A 51 -11.53 -7.38 9.84
C LEU A 51 -12.59 -6.39 10.36
N LEU A 52 -13.79 -6.89 10.65
CA LEU A 52 -14.89 -6.07 11.17
C LEU A 52 -14.61 -5.50 12.56
N GLY A 53 -13.66 -6.06 13.31
CA GLY A 53 -13.23 -5.57 14.62
C GLY A 53 -12.18 -4.44 14.58
N LEU A 54 -11.62 -4.11 13.41
CA LEU A 54 -10.60 -3.06 13.30
C LEU A 54 -11.14 -1.69 13.77
N GLY A 55 -10.26 -0.89 14.38
CA GLY A 55 -10.59 0.49 14.80
C GLY A 55 -11.70 0.60 15.86
N GLY A 56 -12.00 -0.49 16.58
CA GLY A 56 -13.12 -0.55 17.53
C GLY A 56 -14.45 -0.99 16.91
N GLY A 57 -14.45 -1.37 15.63
CA GLY A 57 -15.60 -1.92 14.91
C GLY A 57 -15.94 -1.13 13.65
N ILE A 58 -16.01 -1.82 12.51
CA ILE A 58 -16.47 -1.28 11.20
C ILE A 58 -17.71 -1.99 10.66
N ALA A 59 -18.43 -2.71 11.52
CA ALA A 59 -19.65 -3.43 11.16
C ALA A 59 -20.87 -2.51 11.00
N GLY A 60 -21.91 -3.01 10.32
CA GLY A 60 -23.20 -2.34 10.18
C GLY A 60 -23.15 -1.12 9.26
N ALA A 61 -23.65 0.03 9.74
CA ALA A 61 -23.75 1.28 8.96
C ALA A 61 -22.42 2.08 8.90
N ILE A 62 -21.35 1.57 9.51
CA ILE A 62 -20.04 2.24 9.48
C ILE A 62 -19.42 2.02 8.10
N GLU A 63 -19.20 3.10 7.37
CA GLU A 63 -18.66 3.05 6.01
C GLU A 63 -17.15 3.30 5.93
N PHE A 64 -16.49 3.63 7.05
CA PHE A 64 -15.08 3.99 7.09
C PHE A 64 -14.37 3.43 8.33
N LEU A 65 -13.15 2.92 8.12
CA LEU A 65 -12.18 2.69 9.17
C LEU A 65 -11.37 3.97 9.37
N ARG A 66 -11.60 4.66 10.50
CA ARG A 66 -10.86 5.88 10.86
C ARG A 66 -10.12 5.68 12.17
N VAL A 67 -8.79 5.69 12.10
CA VAL A 67 -7.92 5.49 13.26
C VAL A 67 -6.87 6.58 13.29
N ASN A 68 -6.80 7.32 14.41
CA ASN A 68 -5.74 8.31 14.64
C ASN A 68 -4.42 7.65 15.10
N ALA A 69 -4.00 6.62 14.37
CA ALA A 69 -2.76 5.90 14.55
C ALA A 69 -2.38 5.23 13.23
N ALA A 70 -1.08 4.96 13.05
CA ALA A 70 -0.58 4.35 11.82
C ALA A 70 -0.94 2.87 11.70
N SER A 71 -1.45 2.22 12.74
CA SER A 71 -1.81 0.81 12.71
C SER A 71 -3.00 0.53 13.62
N THR A 72 -3.83 -0.44 13.22
CA THR A 72 -4.84 -1.05 14.06
C THR A 72 -4.83 -2.55 13.81
N THR A 73 -5.07 -3.32 14.87
CA THR A 73 -5.14 -4.77 14.81
C THR A 73 -6.40 -5.24 15.51
N ALA A 74 -7.01 -6.29 14.98
CA ALA A 74 -8.10 -7.00 15.62
C ALA A 74 -7.88 -8.51 15.45
N VAL A 75 -8.41 -9.27 16.40
CA VAL A 75 -8.24 -10.72 16.49
C VAL A 75 -9.59 -11.35 16.72
N SER A 76 -9.86 -12.43 16.00
CA SER A 76 -11.00 -13.31 16.25
C SER A 76 -10.55 -14.74 15.99
N GLY A 77 -10.87 -15.66 16.91
CA GLY A 77 -10.50 -17.06 16.82
C GLY A 77 -9.05 -17.30 16.39
N THR A 78 -8.88 -17.88 15.20
CA THR A 78 -7.59 -18.25 14.61
C THR A 78 -6.89 -17.12 13.84
N CYS A 79 -7.56 -16.00 13.59
CA CYS A 79 -7.10 -14.98 12.66
C CYS A 79 -6.85 -13.62 13.34
N ARG A 80 -5.69 -13.04 13.02
CA ARG A 80 -5.32 -11.66 13.34
C ARG A 80 -5.27 -10.86 12.06
N VAL A 81 -6.03 -9.77 12.02
CA VAL A 81 -6.04 -8.81 10.91
C VAL A 81 -5.38 -7.52 11.38
N THR A 82 -4.46 -7.00 10.58
CA THR A 82 -3.79 -5.72 10.84
C THR A 82 -3.90 -4.82 9.62
N ALA A 83 -4.36 -3.58 9.83
CA ALA A 83 -4.30 -2.51 8.85
C ALA A 83 -3.19 -1.53 9.27
N THR A 84 -2.29 -1.20 8.35
CA THR A 84 -1.15 -0.31 8.60
C THR A 84 -1.05 0.75 7.51
N ALA A 85 -0.95 2.01 7.91
CA ALA A 85 -0.61 3.11 7.03
C ALA A 85 0.85 2.97 6.57
N VAL A 86 1.05 2.94 5.26
CA VAL A 86 2.37 2.82 4.63
C VAL A 86 2.58 3.97 3.63
N ASN A 87 3.76 4.03 3.02
CA ASN A 87 4.09 5.00 1.95
C ASN A 87 3.87 6.48 2.34
N GLY A 88 4.25 6.83 3.58
CA GLY A 88 4.16 8.20 4.12
C GLY A 88 2.90 8.48 4.95
N GLY A 89 2.02 7.49 5.08
CA GLY A 89 0.85 7.55 5.95
C GLY A 89 1.19 7.47 7.43
N THR A 90 0.39 8.15 8.24
CA THR A 90 0.52 8.25 9.71
C THR A 90 -0.78 7.95 10.44
N THR A 91 -1.93 8.07 9.76
CA THR A 91 -3.25 7.70 10.26
C THR A 91 -4.04 6.99 9.17
N ILE A 92 -5.09 6.27 9.55
CA ILE A 92 -5.91 5.45 8.66
C ILE A 92 -7.26 6.14 8.47
N ASP A 93 -7.67 6.33 7.22
CA ASP A 93 -9.01 6.78 6.81
C ASP A 93 -9.34 6.11 5.48
N ILE A 94 -9.86 4.88 5.57
CA ILE A 94 -10.16 4.03 4.41
C ILE A 94 -11.62 3.63 4.45
N SER A 95 -12.29 3.71 3.30
CA SER A 95 -13.69 3.27 3.19
C SER A 95 -13.79 1.74 3.27
N LYS A 96 -14.89 1.26 3.82
CA LYS A 96 -15.24 -0.15 3.89
C LYS A 96 -15.25 -0.78 2.50
N GLY A 97 -15.82 -0.10 1.50
CA GLY A 97 -15.80 -0.57 0.11
C GLY A 97 -14.39 -0.74 -0.50
N ARG A 98 -13.36 -0.07 0.03
CA ARG A 98 -11.98 -0.29 -0.42
C ARG A 98 -11.33 -1.50 0.27
N LEU A 99 -11.82 -1.86 1.46
CA LEU A 99 -11.39 -3.03 2.22
C LEU A 99 -12.09 -4.30 1.73
N GLU A 100 -13.42 -4.33 1.72
CA GLU A 100 -14.27 -5.51 1.47
C GLU A 100 -15.16 -5.39 0.21
N GLY A 101 -14.94 -4.35 -0.60
CA GLY A 101 -15.67 -4.22 -1.85
C GLY A 101 -17.12 -3.78 -1.69
N HIS A 102 -17.85 -3.74 -2.81
CA HIS A 102 -19.28 -3.47 -2.83
C HIS A 102 -19.93 -4.14 -4.03
N GLY A 103 -21.02 -4.88 -3.80
CA GLY A 103 -21.77 -5.59 -4.83
C GLY A 103 -20.88 -6.59 -5.58
N SER A 104 -20.62 -6.34 -6.85
CA SER A 104 -19.81 -7.22 -7.72
C SER A 104 -18.32 -6.87 -7.75
N THR A 105 -17.85 -5.98 -6.88
CA THR A 105 -16.44 -5.55 -6.82
C THR A 105 -15.81 -6.00 -5.52
N ASN A 106 -14.61 -6.57 -5.60
CA ASN A 106 -13.80 -6.97 -4.45
C ASN A 106 -12.96 -5.80 -3.94
N GLY A 107 -12.87 -5.65 -2.62
CA GLY A 107 -11.91 -4.78 -1.96
C GLY A 107 -10.54 -5.45 -1.80
N GLY A 108 -9.60 -4.74 -1.19
CA GLY A 108 -8.25 -5.26 -0.98
C GLY A 108 -8.17 -6.49 -0.07
N PHE A 109 -8.99 -6.55 0.97
CA PHE A 109 -9.07 -7.73 1.84
C PHE A 109 -9.66 -8.93 1.11
N ASP A 110 -10.73 -8.76 0.33
CA ASP A 110 -11.31 -9.88 -0.44
C ASP A 110 -10.34 -10.35 -1.52
N ASN A 111 -9.61 -9.43 -2.15
CA ASN A 111 -8.58 -9.78 -3.13
C ASN A 111 -7.42 -10.53 -2.47
N LEU A 112 -7.04 -10.20 -1.23
CA LEU A 112 -6.07 -10.95 -0.44
C LEU A 112 -6.59 -12.38 -0.17
N LEU A 113 -7.82 -12.53 0.32
CA LEU A 113 -8.42 -13.84 0.56
C LEU A 113 -8.63 -14.65 -0.72
N THR A 114 -8.95 -13.99 -1.83
CA THR A 114 -9.09 -14.63 -3.14
C THR A 114 -7.74 -15.19 -3.62
N ALA A 115 -6.66 -14.45 -3.44
CA ALA A 115 -5.33 -14.84 -3.89
C ALA A 115 -4.65 -15.88 -2.98
N CYS A 116 -4.75 -15.70 -1.66
CA CYS A 116 -4.03 -16.52 -0.67
C CYS A 116 -4.89 -17.62 -0.03
N GLY A 117 -6.22 -17.59 -0.25
CA GLY A 117 -7.15 -18.29 0.62
C GLY A 117 -7.06 -17.77 2.05
N PRO A 118 -7.59 -18.52 3.03
CA PRO A 118 -7.40 -18.20 4.44
C PRO A 118 -6.01 -18.64 4.92
N SER A 119 -4.96 -18.10 4.33
CA SER A 119 -3.56 -18.35 4.71
C SER A 119 -2.86 -17.03 5.00
N PRO A 120 -1.91 -16.95 5.95
CA PRO A 120 -1.19 -15.73 6.25
C PRO A 120 -0.61 -15.03 5.02
N GLY A 121 -0.74 -13.70 4.98
CA GLY A 121 -0.31 -12.87 3.86
C GLY A 121 -0.72 -11.42 4.03
N SER A 122 -0.32 -10.58 3.07
CA SER A 122 -0.68 -9.16 3.04
C SER A 122 -0.93 -8.63 1.64
N MET A 123 -1.60 -7.48 1.56
CA MET A 123 -1.84 -6.73 0.33
C MET A 123 -1.77 -5.23 0.62
N ILE A 124 -1.21 -4.47 -0.32
CA ILE A 124 -1.20 -3.01 -0.28
C ILE A 124 -2.37 -2.47 -1.08
N ILE A 125 -3.26 -1.74 -0.43
CA ILE A 125 -4.43 -1.10 -0.99
C ILE A 125 -4.09 0.37 -1.26
N GLY A 126 -4.30 0.82 -2.49
CA GLY A 126 -4.02 2.19 -2.89
C GLY A 126 -4.88 3.23 -2.13
N GLY A 127 -4.22 4.22 -1.52
CA GLY A 127 -4.86 5.27 -0.72
C GLY A 127 -5.32 4.81 0.66
N GLY A 128 -6.06 5.68 1.34
CA GLY A 128 -6.67 5.37 2.65
C GLY A 128 -5.77 5.65 3.86
N ALA A 129 -4.57 6.19 3.64
CA ALA A 129 -3.71 6.72 4.69
C ALA A 129 -3.56 8.25 4.57
N ASN A 130 -3.51 8.93 5.71
CA ASN A 130 -3.31 10.38 5.79
C ASN A 130 -1.93 10.71 6.40
N PRO A 131 -1.27 11.81 6.01
CA PRO A 131 -1.72 12.80 5.01
C PRO A 131 -1.56 12.33 3.55
N THR A 132 -0.84 11.24 3.33
CA THR A 132 -0.67 10.58 2.04
C THR A 132 -0.36 9.10 2.27
N GLY A 133 -0.34 8.28 1.22
CA GLY A 133 0.07 6.89 1.30
C GLY A 133 -1.07 5.90 1.19
N ASP A 134 -0.74 4.65 1.50
CA ASP A 134 -1.54 3.47 1.20
C ASP A 134 -1.81 2.68 2.49
N ILE A 135 -2.71 1.70 2.43
CA ILE A 135 -2.97 0.79 3.53
C ILE A 135 -2.44 -0.61 3.21
N GLU A 136 -1.54 -1.12 4.03
CA GLU A 136 -1.26 -2.55 4.08
C GLU A 136 -2.31 -3.25 4.95
N ILE A 137 -3.04 -4.20 4.36
CA ILE A 137 -3.90 -5.12 5.09
C ILE A 137 -3.21 -6.48 5.15
N ALA A 138 -3.10 -7.05 6.34
CA ALA A 138 -2.42 -8.32 6.57
C ALA A 138 -3.27 -9.26 7.43
N ILE A 139 -3.22 -10.55 7.10
CA ILE A 139 -3.79 -11.64 7.90
C ILE A 139 -2.68 -12.57 8.40
N SER A 140 -2.79 -13.01 9.64
CA SER A 140 -1.84 -13.91 10.29
C SER A 140 -2.54 -14.78 11.33
N ALA A 141 -1.85 -15.80 11.83
CA ALA A 141 -2.36 -16.56 12.97
C ALA A 141 -2.43 -15.67 14.22
N ALA A 142 -3.50 -15.83 14.99
CA ALA A 142 -3.79 -15.08 16.22
C ALA A 142 -2.70 -15.23 17.30
#